data_AF-A0A5J6QMZ5-F1
#
_entry.id   AF-A0A5J6QMZ5-F1
#
_cell.length_a   1.000
_cell.length_b   1.000
_cell.length_c   1.000
_cell.angle_alpha   90.00
_cell.angle_beta   90.00
_cell.angle_gamma   90.00
#
_symmetry.space_group_name_H-M   'P 1'
#
loop_
_entity.id
_entity.type
_entity.pdbx_description
1 polymer ?
#
loop_
_entity_poly.entity_id
_entity_poly.type
_entity_poly.pdbx_seq_one_letter_code
_entity_poly.pdbx_strand_id
1 'polypeptide(L)'
;MASDTSAPVFIGWDVGGWNCDKNPSSRDALVALDSQRNLLGRPWRGNLRRPINQSADTGGFISRLLGLCGLDANRFESAPVVLAIDTPLGFSQGFIDLVVNAQAADTIEGSSENPYLFRRTERFLFERGLSPLSALKDMIGSQATKGMHVLARFAPQIETCGVWTDQNRLRAIEAYPSACKRSGTMADLHVRYGMGKSSDAERPEGFHHADEFDALTCALIAWLFHFQPEKLVQPTPETPTREGWIFVPADG
;
A
#
# COMPACT_ATOMS: atom_id res chain seq x y z
N MET A 1 -17.84 23.58 -19.29
CA MET A 1 -16.38 23.46 -19.47
C MET A 1 -15.96 22.26 -18.63
N ALA A 2 -15.64 21.14 -19.27
CA ALA A 2 -15.08 20.00 -18.54
C ALA A 2 -13.72 20.44 -18.00
N SER A 3 -13.51 20.37 -16.69
CA SER A 3 -12.19 20.54 -16.10
C SER A 3 -11.27 19.50 -16.73
N ASP A 4 -10.23 19.95 -17.41
CA ASP A 4 -9.21 19.08 -17.97
C ASP A 4 -8.47 18.42 -16.79
N THR A 5 -8.98 17.27 -16.35
CA THR A 5 -8.38 16.51 -15.26
C THR A 5 -7.04 16.01 -15.76
N SER A 6 -5.96 16.56 -15.20
CA SER A 6 -4.62 16.07 -15.49
C SER A 6 -4.52 14.55 -15.22
N ALA A 7 -3.71 13.86 -16.01
CA ALA A 7 -3.63 12.40 -15.97
C ALA A 7 -3.26 11.89 -14.56
N PRO A 8 -3.86 10.77 -14.11
CA PRO A 8 -3.62 10.24 -12.78
C PRO A 8 -2.19 9.74 -12.60
N VAL A 9 -1.68 9.85 -11.37
CA VAL A 9 -0.39 9.31 -10.94
C VAL A 9 -0.60 8.17 -9.95
N PHE A 10 0.14 7.08 -10.14
CA PHE A 10 0.06 5.88 -9.29
C PHE A 10 1.34 5.76 -8.49
N ILE A 11 1.24 5.87 -7.18
CA ILE A 11 2.38 5.76 -6.27
C ILE A 11 2.25 4.45 -5.50
N GLY A 12 3.31 3.66 -5.52
CA GLY A 12 3.46 2.52 -4.63
C GLY A 12 4.47 2.84 -3.53
N TRP A 13 4.16 2.38 -2.33
CA TRP A 13 4.98 2.59 -1.14
C TRP A 13 5.18 1.28 -0.38
N ASP A 14 6.42 0.76 -0.39
CA ASP A 14 6.86 -0.25 0.59
C ASP A 14 7.27 0.44 1.89
N VAL A 15 6.67 0.04 3.02
CA VAL A 15 6.71 0.81 4.26
C VAL A 15 7.84 0.35 5.16
N GLY A 16 8.75 1.27 5.47
CA GLY A 16 9.73 1.09 6.54
C GLY A 16 9.21 1.55 7.90
N GLY A 17 9.82 1.08 8.99
CA GLY A 17 9.53 1.59 10.34
C GLY A 17 9.89 3.07 10.52
N TRP A 18 9.40 3.72 11.59
CA TRP A 18 9.60 5.17 11.84
C TRP A 18 11.07 5.61 11.83
N ASN A 19 11.96 4.75 12.30
CA ASN A 19 13.40 5.02 12.44
C ASN A 19 14.25 4.07 11.57
N CYS A 20 13.78 3.75 10.36
CA CYS A 20 14.47 2.83 9.44
C CYS A 20 15.75 3.39 8.80
N ASP A 21 16.22 4.59 9.19
CA ASP A 21 17.37 5.29 8.58
C ASP A 21 18.63 4.42 8.45
N LYS A 22 18.85 3.52 9.42
CA LYS A 22 20.02 2.63 9.49
C LYS A 22 19.68 1.16 9.28
N ASN A 23 18.44 0.83 8.93
CA ASN A 23 18.06 -0.55 8.70
C ASN A 23 18.45 -0.94 7.25
N PRO A 24 19.43 -1.83 7.05
CA PRO A 24 19.83 -2.22 5.70
C PRO A 24 18.74 -3.05 5.01
N SER A 25 17.97 -3.84 5.75
CA SER A 25 17.06 -4.86 5.22
C SER A 25 15.63 -4.37 4.98
N SER A 26 15.21 -3.25 5.57
CA SER A 26 13.86 -2.70 5.37
C SER A 26 13.83 -1.20 5.61
N ARG A 27 13.41 -0.46 4.59
CA ARG A 27 13.29 1.00 4.57
C ARG A 27 12.01 1.40 3.82
N ASP A 28 11.66 2.67 3.87
CA ASP A 28 10.61 3.15 2.98
C ASP A 28 11.12 3.12 1.54
N ALA A 29 10.32 2.66 0.59
CA ALA A 29 10.61 2.79 -0.82
C ALA A 29 9.40 3.29 -1.62
N LEU A 30 9.64 4.06 -2.67
CA LEU A 30 8.62 4.70 -3.49
C LEU A 30 8.88 4.43 -4.97
N VAL A 31 7.80 4.18 -5.70
CA VAL A 31 7.76 4.14 -7.17
C VAL A 31 6.54 4.92 -7.64
N ALA A 32 6.70 5.76 -8.67
CA ALA A 32 5.62 6.52 -9.28
C ALA A 32 5.45 6.14 -10.76
N LEU A 33 4.21 5.93 -11.20
CA LEU A 33 3.86 5.58 -12.57
C LEU A 33 2.83 6.55 -13.16
N ASP A 34 2.87 6.72 -14.48
CA ASP A 34 1.80 7.39 -15.24
C ASP A 34 0.66 6.42 -15.64
N SER A 35 -0.35 6.94 -16.34
CA SER A 35 -1.49 6.17 -16.85
C SER A 35 -1.11 5.07 -17.85
N GLN A 36 0.01 5.20 -18.53
CA GLN A 36 0.52 4.23 -19.48
C GLN A 36 1.45 3.20 -18.83
N ARG A 37 1.65 3.26 -17.50
CA ARG A 37 2.62 2.46 -16.73
C ARG A 37 4.07 2.74 -17.17
N ASN A 38 4.38 3.99 -17.49
CA ASN A 38 5.77 4.43 -17.58
C ASN A 38 6.23 4.88 -16.21
N LEU A 39 7.49 4.59 -15.90
CA LEU A 39 8.13 5.05 -14.68
C LEU A 39 8.29 6.58 -14.71
N LEU A 40 7.75 7.24 -13.69
CA LEU A 40 7.92 8.67 -13.49
C LEU A 40 9.14 8.90 -12.58
N GLY A 41 10.19 9.48 -13.15
CA GLY A 41 11.42 9.78 -12.41
C GLY A 41 12.19 8.50 -12.10
N ARG A 42 12.63 8.34 -10.85
CA ARG A 42 13.39 7.16 -10.40
C ARG A 42 12.78 6.56 -9.12
N PRO A 43 12.93 5.24 -8.89
CA PRO A 43 12.61 4.66 -7.60
C PRO A 43 13.42 5.37 -6.51
N TRP A 44 12.83 5.45 -5.32
CA TRP A 44 13.47 6.06 -4.17
C TRP A 44 13.43 5.11 -2.99
N ARG A 45 14.50 5.06 -2.20
CA ARG A 45 14.57 4.31 -0.96
C ARG A 45 15.16 5.16 0.16
N GLY A 46 14.48 5.23 1.30
CA GLY A 46 14.89 6.10 2.40
C GLY A 46 14.05 5.98 3.68
N ASN A 47 13.82 7.09 4.35
CA ASN A 47 12.91 7.17 5.48
C ASN A 47 11.94 8.36 5.29
N LEU A 48 10.64 8.08 5.21
CA LEU A 48 9.59 9.06 4.99
C LEU A 48 9.18 9.83 6.26
N ARG A 49 9.70 9.48 7.44
CA ARG A 49 9.41 10.19 8.70
C ARG A 49 9.56 11.71 8.57
N ARG A 50 10.67 12.19 7.97
CA ARG A 50 10.91 13.63 7.79
C ARG A 50 9.91 14.26 6.80
N PRO A 51 9.76 13.75 5.57
CA PRO A 51 8.71 14.19 4.65
C PRO A 51 7.31 14.26 5.27
N ILE A 52 6.89 13.19 5.97
CA ILE A 52 5.59 13.11 6.66
C ILE A 52 5.45 14.23 7.70
N ASN A 53 6.45 14.45 8.54
CA ASN A 53 6.40 15.49 9.58
C ASN A 53 6.37 16.91 8.98
N GLN A 54 7.03 17.13 7.85
CA GLN A 54 7.17 18.43 7.21
C GLN A 54 6.00 18.81 6.29
N SER A 55 5.07 17.91 6.03
CA SER A 55 3.89 18.18 5.21
C SER A 55 2.74 18.71 6.05
N ALA A 56 2.24 19.90 5.71
CA ALA A 56 1.10 20.51 6.41
C ALA A 56 -0.23 19.88 5.98
N ASP A 57 -0.34 19.49 4.70
CA ASP A 57 -1.55 19.00 4.06
C ASP A 57 -1.23 17.89 3.03
N THR A 58 -2.27 17.37 2.39
CA THR A 58 -2.18 16.30 1.39
C THR A 58 -1.39 16.72 0.14
N GLY A 59 -1.55 17.98 -0.31
CA GLY A 59 -0.81 18.50 -1.46
C GLY A 59 0.69 18.54 -1.20
N GLY A 60 1.11 19.10 -0.06
CA GLY A 60 2.50 19.12 0.38
C GLY A 60 3.07 17.72 0.62
N PHE A 61 2.26 16.77 1.11
CA PHE A 61 2.67 15.37 1.21
C PHE A 61 2.97 14.75 -0.16
N ILE A 62 2.03 14.82 -1.10
CA ILE A 62 2.20 14.30 -2.46
C ILE A 62 3.42 14.94 -3.14
N SER A 63 3.55 16.27 -3.07
CA SER A 63 4.68 16.98 -3.68
C SER A 63 6.03 16.51 -3.14
N ARG A 64 6.12 16.19 -1.84
CA ARG A 64 7.34 15.64 -1.26
C ARG A 64 7.61 14.21 -1.75
N LEU A 65 6.60 13.35 -1.83
CA LEU A 65 6.79 11.99 -2.38
C LEU A 65 7.31 12.03 -3.81
N LEU A 66 6.68 12.84 -4.68
CA LEU A 66 7.12 13.02 -6.06
C LEU A 66 8.53 13.60 -6.15
N GLY A 67 8.87 14.58 -5.29
CA GLY A 67 10.20 15.16 -5.22
C GLY A 67 11.29 14.15 -4.84
N LEU A 68 10.99 13.17 -3.97
CA LEU A 68 11.93 12.09 -3.62
C LEU A 68 12.23 11.18 -4.83
N CYS A 69 11.23 10.96 -5.70
CA CYS A 69 11.38 10.27 -6.98
C CYS A 69 12.06 11.16 -8.06
N GLY A 70 12.50 12.37 -7.72
CA GLY A 70 13.17 13.30 -8.64
C GLY A 70 12.24 14.04 -9.60
N LEU A 71 10.95 14.14 -9.28
CA LEU A 71 9.95 14.81 -10.11
C LEU A 71 9.73 16.26 -9.66
N ASP A 72 9.45 17.14 -10.63
CA ASP A 72 8.89 18.47 -10.35
C ASP A 72 7.39 18.34 -10.04
N ALA A 73 7.05 18.49 -8.76
CA ALA A 73 5.69 18.32 -8.28
C ALA A 73 4.68 19.33 -8.85
N ASN A 74 5.13 20.50 -9.31
CA ASN A 74 4.24 21.50 -9.92
C ASN A 74 3.56 20.97 -11.18
N ARG A 75 4.21 20.04 -11.89
CA ARG A 75 3.64 19.38 -13.08
C ARG A 75 2.45 18.46 -12.76
N PHE A 76 2.25 18.15 -11.48
CA PHE A 76 1.26 17.21 -10.99
C PHE A 76 0.33 17.84 -9.96
N GLU A 77 0.27 19.16 -9.82
CA GLU A 77 -0.46 19.84 -8.73
C GLU A 77 -1.96 19.48 -8.71
N SER A 78 -2.57 19.30 -9.88
CA SER A 78 -3.98 18.93 -10.04
C SER A 78 -4.21 17.44 -10.37
N ALA A 79 -3.15 16.62 -10.38
CA ALA A 79 -3.27 15.22 -10.79
C ALA A 79 -3.95 14.39 -9.70
N PRO A 80 -4.99 13.61 -10.03
CA PRO A 80 -5.46 12.56 -9.15
C PRO A 80 -4.32 11.60 -8.81
N VAL A 81 -4.21 11.21 -7.54
CA VAL A 81 -3.18 10.30 -7.06
C VAL A 81 -3.84 9.09 -6.43
N VAL A 82 -3.39 7.90 -6.84
CA VAL A 82 -3.68 6.66 -6.13
C VAL A 82 -2.40 6.20 -5.44
N LEU A 83 -2.41 6.11 -4.12
CA LEU A 83 -1.31 5.67 -3.28
C LEU A 83 -1.61 4.25 -2.74
N ALA A 84 -0.89 3.24 -3.22
CA ALA A 84 -0.92 1.90 -2.67
C ALA A 84 0.18 1.71 -1.63
N ILE A 85 -0.17 1.24 -0.44
CA ILE A 85 0.70 1.19 0.74
C ILE A 85 0.86 -0.26 1.20
N ASP A 86 2.10 -0.75 1.30
CA ASP A 86 2.43 -2.08 1.83
C ASP A 86 2.61 -2.05 3.34
N THR A 87 1.50 -1.96 4.06
CA THR A 87 1.44 -2.20 5.50
C THR A 87 0.00 -2.34 5.94
N PRO A 88 -0.31 -3.02 7.05
CA PRO A 88 -1.64 -2.97 7.65
C PRO A 88 -2.11 -1.53 7.91
N LEU A 89 -3.24 -1.15 7.33
CA LEU A 89 -3.85 0.18 7.47
C LEU A 89 -4.99 0.22 8.49
N GLY A 90 -5.19 -0.87 9.23
CA GLY A 90 -6.14 -0.98 10.33
C GLY A 90 -5.76 -2.10 11.29
N PHE A 91 -6.37 -2.10 12.46
CA PHE A 91 -6.34 -3.24 13.38
C PHE A 91 -7.66 -3.99 13.32
N SER A 92 -7.66 -5.25 13.76
CA SER A 92 -8.88 -6.04 13.86
C SER A 92 -9.84 -5.45 14.88
N GLN A 93 -11.14 -5.61 14.62
CA GLN A 93 -12.19 -5.14 15.51
C GLN A 93 -12.08 -5.80 16.88
N GLY A 94 -11.76 -7.10 16.94
CA GLY A 94 -11.55 -7.80 18.20
C GLY A 94 -10.41 -7.20 19.04
N PHE A 95 -9.31 -6.76 18.42
CA PHE A 95 -8.23 -6.09 19.15
C PHE A 95 -8.68 -4.72 19.67
N ILE A 96 -9.38 -3.95 18.85
CA ILE A 96 -9.92 -2.65 19.23
C ILE A 96 -10.87 -2.80 20.42
N ASP A 97 -11.78 -3.77 20.37
CA ASP A 97 -12.74 -4.01 21.44
C ASP A 97 -12.07 -4.45 22.74
N LEU A 98 -11.01 -5.27 22.64
CA LEU A 98 -10.21 -5.64 23.80
C LEU A 98 -9.53 -4.42 24.46
N VAL A 99 -8.85 -3.58 23.68
CA VAL A 99 -8.03 -2.49 24.25
C VAL A 99 -8.83 -1.24 24.61
N VAL A 100 -9.93 -0.97 23.91
CA VAL A 100 -10.77 0.22 24.14
C VAL A 100 -11.93 -0.09 25.08
N ASN A 101 -12.60 -1.23 24.88
CA ASN A 101 -13.85 -1.57 25.57
C ASN A 101 -13.66 -2.65 26.66
N ALA A 102 -12.46 -3.19 26.83
CA ALA A 102 -12.18 -4.34 27.71
C ALA A 102 -13.07 -5.55 27.43
N GLN A 103 -13.47 -5.72 26.16
CA GLN A 103 -14.31 -6.83 25.72
C GLN A 103 -13.45 -7.98 25.21
N ALA A 104 -13.58 -9.15 25.85
CA ALA A 104 -12.94 -10.36 25.39
C ALA A 104 -13.73 -10.98 24.22
N ALA A 105 -13.01 -11.46 23.21
CA ALA A 105 -13.52 -12.45 22.28
C ALA A 105 -13.82 -13.77 23.02
N ASP A 106 -14.65 -14.61 22.40
CA ASP A 106 -15.04 -15.92 22.93
C ASP A 106 -13.85 -16.90 22.91
N THR A 107 -13.91 -17.93 22.05
CA THR A 107 -12.88 -18.96 21.99
C THR A 107 -11.78 -18.60 20.99
N ILE A 108 -10.52 -18.84 21.35
CA ILE A 108 -9.35 -18.71 20.48
C ILE A 108 -8.72 -20.10 20.33
N GLU A 109 -8.89 -20.72 19.17
CA GLU A 109 -8.33 -22.06 18.90
C GLU A 109 -7.12 -21.97 17.96
N GLY A 110 -7.34 -21.50 16.73
CA GLY A 110 -6.30 -21.38 15.70
C GLY A 110 -5.62 -20.01 15.63
N SER A 111 -4.33 -19.99 15.26
CA SER A 111 -3.61 -18.73 15.06
C SER A 111 -4.25 -17.88 13.96
N SER A 112 -4.61 -18.46 12.81
CA SER A 112 -5.19 -17.76 11.66
C SER A 112 -6.60 -17.22 11.92
N GLU A 113 -7.28 -17.73 12.94
CA GLU A 113 -8.64 -17.34 13.32
C GLU A 113 -8.65 -16.34 14.48
N ASN A 114 -7.49 -16.06 15.07
CA ASN A 114 -7.39 -15.21 16.26
C ASN A 114 -7.91 -13.79 15.94
N PRO A 115 -9.04 -13.37 16.55
CA PRO A 115 -9.71 -12.11 16.22
C PRO A 115 -8.94 -10.88 16.71
N TYR A 116 -7.93 -11.06 17.55
CA TYR A 116 -7.04 -9.98 17.96
C TYR A 116 -5.87 -9.77 16.99
N LEU A 117 -5.44 -10.82 16.29
CA LEU A 117 -4.23 -10.75 15.47
C LEU A 117 -4.52 -10.37 14.01
N PHE A 118 -5.64 -10.83 13.48
CA PHE A 118 -5.95 -10.76 12.06
C PHE A 118 -7.31 -10.11 11.85
N ARG A 119 -7.39 -9.19 10.88
CA ARG A 119 -8.64 -8.63 10.37
C ARG A 119 -9.35 -9.63 9.46
N ARG A 120 -10.58 -9.32 9.04
CA ARG A 120 -11.30 -10.09 8.04
C ARG A 120 -10.49 -10.25 6.75
N THR A 121 -9.77 -9.22 6.32
CA THR A 121 -8.97 -9.25 5.09
C THR A 121 -7.77 -10.22 5.19
N GLU A 122 -7.05 -10.30 6.33
CA GLU A 122 -6.02 -11.33 6.50
C GLU A 122 -6.62 -12.75 6.57
N ARG A 123 -7.74 -12.93 7.28
CA ARG A 123 -8.44 -14.23 7.32
C ARG A 123 -8.83 -14.70 5.92
N PHE A 124 -9.30 -13.78 5.08
CA PHE A 124 -9.57 -14.05 3.67
C PHE A 124 -8.32 -14.51 2.91
N LEU A 125 -7.14 -13.95 3.19
CA LEU A 125 -5.90 -14.42 2.58
C LEU A 125 -5.49 -15.81 3.09
N PHE A 126 -5.70 -16.13 4.37
CA PHE A 126 -5.52 -17.49 4.89
C PHE A 126 -6.42 -18.52 4.20
N GLU A 127 -7.69 -18.18 3.95
CA GLU A 127 -8.64 -19.02 3.21
C GLU A 127 -8.14 -19.36 1.78
N ARG A 128 -7.26 -18.53 1.22
CA ARG A 128 -6.60 -18.72 -0.08
C ARG A 128 -5.22 -19.41 0.00
N GLY A 129 -4.87 -19.96 1.16
CA GLY A 129 -3.60 -20.63 1.39
C GLY A 129 -2.39 -19.68 1.42
N LEU A 130 -2.61 -18.41 1.73
CA LEU A 130 -1.54 -17.45 2.01
C LEU A 130 -1.26 -17.37 3.52
N SER A 131 -0.19 -16.69 3.89
CA SER A 131 0.19 -16.46 5.29
C SER A 131 0.49 -14.97 5.48
N PRO A 132 -0.54 -14.12 5.60
CA PRO A 132 -0.35 -12.69 5.86
C PRO A 132 0.27 -12.46 7.24
N LEU A 133 0.99 -11.34 7.37
CA LEU A 133 1.57 -10.91 8.64
C LEU A 133 0.53 -10.16 9.49
N SER A 134 0.61 -10.32 10.80
CA SER A 134 -0.17 -9.57 11.77
C SER A 134 0.61 -8.33 12.24
N ALA A 135 -0.09 -7.19 12.30
CA ALA A 135 0.45 -5.96 12.86
C ALA A 135 0.92 -6.08 14.32
N LEU A 136 0.35 -7.00 15.08
CA LEU A 136 0.65 -7.19 16.51
C LEU A 136 1.72 -8.26 16.75
N LYS A 137 1.66 -9.37 16.02
CA LYS A 137 2.51 -10.54 16.28
C LYS A 137 3.85 -10.47 15.54
N ASP A 138 3.87 -10.00 14.30
CA ASP A 138 5.00 -10.23 13.39
C ASP A 138 5.95 -9.03 13.30
N MET A 139 5.99 -8.22 14.37
CA MET A 139 6.90 -7.07 14.51
C MET A 139 6.76 -5.97 13.44
N ILE A 140 5.63 -5.92 12.72
CA ILE A 140 5.35 -4.89 11.71
C ILE A 140 4.51 -3.71 12.24
N GLY A 141 4.31 -3.63 13.57
CA GLY A 141 3.52 -2.56 14.18
C GLY A 141 4.09 -1.15 13.95
N SER A 142 5.40 -1.01 13.75
CA SER A 142 5.99 0.30 13.40
C SER A 142 5.63 0.75 11.99
N GLN A 143 5.51 -0.19 11.04
CA GLN A 143 5.08 0.08 9.67
C GLN A 143 3.60 0.41 9.66
N ALA A 144 2.78 -0.41 10.35
CA ALA A 144 1.34 -0.24 10.44
C ALA A 144 0.97 1.14 11.00
N THR A 145 1.57 1.52 12.13
CA THR A 145 1.33 2.85 12.72
C THR A 145 1.80 4.00 11.82
N LYS A 146 2.83 3.81 10.98
CA LYS A 146 3.25 4.83 10.01
C LYS A 146 2.25 4.98 8.87
N GLY A 147 1.79 3.88 8.27
CA GLY A 147 0.75 3.89 7.23
C GLY A 147 -0.56 4.51 7.75
N MET A 148 -1.03 4.03 8.90
CA MET A 148 -2.24 4.57 9.55
C MET A 148 -2.12 6.07 9.90
N HIS A 149 -0.93 6.52 10.34
CA HIS A 149 -0.69 7.94 10.58
C HIS A 149 -0.77 8.78 9.31
N VAL A 150 -0.24 8.29 8.18
CA VAL A 150 -0.34 8.94 6.87
C VAL A 150 -1.80 9.07 6.44
N LEU A 151 -2.60 8.00 6.59
CA LEU A 151 -4.03 8.06 6.31
C LEU A 151 -4.74 9.10 7.18
N ALA A 152 -4.55 9.05 8.49
CA ALA A 152 -5.19 9.98 9.42
C ALA A 152 -4.86 11.46 9.14
N ARG A 153 -3.69 11.76 8.57
CA ARG A 153 -3.28 13.13 8.24
C ARG A 153 -3.65 13.58 6.84
N PHE A 154 -3.56 12.70 5.85
CA PHE A 154 -3.59 13.09 4.44
C PHE A 154 -4.72 12.44 3.64
N ALA A 155 -5.39 11.42 4.18
CA ALA A 155 -6.56 10.76 3.59
C ALA A 155 -7.54 10.30 4.68
N PRO A 156 -8.09 11.20 5.51
CA PRO A 156 -8.79 10.82 6.74
C PRO A 156 -10.20 10.25 6.50
N GLN A 157 -10.75 10.39 5.30
CA GLN A 157 -12.10 9.95 4.99
C GLN A 157 -12.08 8.54 4.42
N ILE A 158 -13.00 7.68 4.85
CA ILE A 158 -13.19 6.37 4.24
C ILE A 158 -14.24 6.52 3.14
N GLU A 159 -13.83 6.30 1.89
CA GLU A 159 -14.72 6.34 0.73
C GLU A 159 -15.55 5.04 0.66
N THR A 160 -14.87 3.90 0.73
CA THR A 160 -15.42 2.55 0.79
C THR A 160 -14.47 1.65 1.59
N CYS A 161 -14.86 0.41 1.87
CA CYS A 161 -14.01 -0.52 2.62
C CYS A 161 -12.63 -0.69 1.94
N GLY A 162 -11.57 -0.29 2.64
CA GLY A 162 -10.19 -0.33 2.13
C GLY A 162 -9.76 0.84 1.24
N VAL A 163 -10.62 1.86 1.05
CA VAL A 163 -10.29 3.05 0.27
C VAL A 163 -10.41 4.29 1.14
N TRP A 164 -9.28 4.97 1.33
CA TRP A 164 -9.18 6.22 2.09
C TRP A 164 -8.96 7.39 1.15
N THR A 165 -9.46 8.58 1.48
CA THR A 165 -9.37 9.76 0.62
C THR A 165 -9.30 11.06 1.40
N ASP A 166 -8.77 12.11 0.75
CA ASP A 166 -8.93 13.51 1.16
C ASP A 166 -10.20 14.16 0.58
N GLN A 167 -11.06 13.39 -0.12
CA GLN A 167 -12.22 13.86 -0.89
C GLN A 167 -11.87 14.86 -2.01
N ASN A 168 -10.60 14.94 -2.38
CA ASN A 168 -10.10 15.84 -3.39
C ASN A 168 -9.25 15.06 -4.40
N ARG A 169 -7.94 14.93 -4.18
CA ARG A 169 -7.03 14.36 -5.17
C ARG A 169 -6.41 13.03 -4.77
N LEU A 170 -6.40 12.67 -3.49
CA LEU A 170 -5.74 11.45 -3.01
C LEU A 170 -6.78 10.35 -2.77
N ARG A 171 -6.52 9.17 -3.34
CA ARG A 171 -7.09 7.90 -2.86
C ARG A 171 -5.93 7.02 -2.41
N ALA A 172 -6.03 6.46 -1.21
CA ALA A 172 -5.05 5.54 -0.66
C ALA A 172 -5.71 4.17 -0.45
N ILE A 173 -4.95 3.11 -0.74
CA ILE A 173 -5.37 1.72 -0.61
C ILE A 173 -4.26 0.90 0.03
N GLU A 174 -4.64 -0.21 0.67
CA GLU A 174 -3.68 -1.20 1.15
C GLU A 174 -3.33 -2.18 0.04
N ALA A 175 -2.04 -2.45 -0.11
CA ALA A 175 -1.48 -3.43 -1.04
C ALA A 175 -0.72 -4.50 -0.26
N TYR A 176 -0.51 -5.67 -0.88
CA TYR A 176 0.32 -6.73 -0.30
C TYR A 176 1.12 -7.46 -1.39
N PRO A 177 2.33 -6.96 -1.73
CA PRO A 177 3.18 -7.49 -2.81
C PRO A 177 3.44 -9.00 -2.71
N SER A 178 3.57 -9.53 -1.49
CA SER A 178 3.81 -10.97 -1.29
C SER A 178 2.70 -11.86 -1.84
N ALA A 179 1.43 -11.41 -1.83
CA ALA A 179 0.32 -12.14 -2.43
C ALA A 179 0.33 -12.09 -3.98
N CYS A 180 1.14 -11.23 -4.58
CA CYS A 180 1.18 -11.07 -6.03
C CYS A 180 2.17 -12.02 -6.73
N LYS A 181 3.03 -12.72 -5.96
CA LYS A 181 4.13 -13.55 -6.50
C LYS A 181 3.67 -14.69 -7.41
N ARG A 182 2.43 -15.18 -7.22
CA ARG A 182 1.84 -16.28 -8.01
C ARG A 182 0.87 -15.79 -9.09
N SER A 183 0.58 -14.49 -9.14
CA SER A 183 -0.38 -13.91 -10.08
C SER A 183 0.20 -13.83 -11.50
N GLY A 184 -0.53 -14.39 -12.47
CA GLY A 184 -0.20 -14.23 -13.89
C GLY A 184 -0.37 -12.79 -14.35
N THR A 185 -1.43 -12.13 -13.88
CA THR A 185 -1.70 -10.71 -14.11
C THR A 185 -0.54 -9.84 -13.68
N MET A 186 0.00 -10.06 -12.47
CA MET A 186 1.12 -9.27 -11.99
C MET A 186 2.42 -9.62 -12.73
N ALA A 187 2.65 -10.90 -13.05
CA ALA A 187 3.79 -11.31 -13.86
C ALA A 187 3.81 -10.59 -15.22
N ASP A 188 2.67 -10.50 -15.91
CA ASP A 188 2.55 -9.81 -17.20
C ASP A 188 2.83 -8.30 -17.10
N LEU A 189 2.36 -7.65 -16.03
CA LEU A 189 2.62 -6.23 -15.78
C LEU A 189 4.11 -5.96 -15.51
N HIS A 190 4.77 -6.89 -14.84
CA HIS A 190 6.19 -6.82 -14.46
C HIS A 190 7.16 -6.98 -15.64
N VAL A 191 6.76 -7.66 -16.73
CA VAL A 191 7.62 -7.90 -17.92
C VAL A 191 8.25 -6.63 -18.45
N ARG A 192 7.50 -5.52 -18.54
CA ARG A 192 8.01 -4.24 -19.07
C ARG A 192 9.19 -3.70 -18.27
N TYR A 193 9.22 -3.97 -16.97
CA TYR A 193 10.26 -3.50 -16.09
C TYR A 193 11.44 -4.47 -16.05
N GLY A 194 11.53 -5.45 -16.96
CA GLY A 194 12.61 -6.45 -16.96
C GLY A 194 12.52 -7.47 -15.83
N MET A 195 11.40 -7.53 -15.11
CA MET A 195 11.18 -8.50 -14.04
C MET A 195 10.60 -9.79 -14.63
N GLY A 196 11.46 -10.79 -14.84
CA GLY A 196 11.11 -12.13 -15.30
C GLY A 196 11.37 -13.21 -14.23
N LYS A 197 10.94 -14.45 -14.50
CA LYS A 197 11.03 -15.61 -13.57
C LYS A 197 12.46 -16.10 -13.26
N SER A 198 13.50 -15.40 -13.68
CA SER A 198 14.90 -15.81 -13.51
C SER A 198 15.50 -15.12 -12.29
N SER A 199 15.95 -15.91 -11.31
CA SER A 199 16.69 -15.45 -10.14
C SER A 199 18.06 -14.84 -10.45
N ASP A 200 18.53 -15.01 -11.69
CA ASP A 200 19.85 -14.55 -12.18
C ASP A 200 19.75 -13.36 -13.15
N ALA A 201 18.55 -12.83 -13.38
CA ALA A 201 18.40 -11.61 -14.16
C ALA A 201 19.01 -10.43 -13.38
N GLU A 202 19.90 -9.67 -14.03
CA GLU A 202 20.33 -8.38 -13.51
C GLU A 202 19.11 -7.56 -13.11
N ARG A 203 19.17 -6.92 -11.93
CA ARG A 203 18.08 -6.08 -11.47
C ARG A 203 17.79 -5.01 -12.52
N PRO A 204 16.52 -4.71 -12.79
CA PRO A 204 16.13 -3.62 -13.67
C PRO A 204 16.87 -2.33 -13.36
N GLU A 205 17.24 -1.60 -14.40
CA GLU A 205 17.97 -0.34 -14.25
C GLU A 205 17.21 0.62 -13.32
N GLY A 206 17.92 1.15 -12.32
CA GLY A 206 17.33 2.03 -11.29
C GLY A 206 16.69 1.32 -10.10
N PHE A 207 16.59 -0.02 -10.10
CA PHE A 207 16.14 -0.81 -8.96
C PHE A 207 17.33 -1.53 -8.30
N HIS A 208 17.57 -1.20 -7.05
CA HIS A 208 18.74 -1.63 -6.29
C HIS A 208 18.39 -2.47 -5.07
N HIS A 209 17.14 -2.48 -4.61
CA HIS A 209 16.70 -3.23 -3.43
C HIS A 209 15.32 -3.90 -3.58
N ALA A 210 15.06 -4.93 -2.76
CA ALA A 210 13.77 -5.61 -2.66
C ALA A 210 12.60 -4.63 -2.40
N ASP A 211 12.76 -3.73 -1.43
CA ASP A 211 11.81 -2.66 -1.10
C ASP A 211 11.33 -1.86 -2.34
N GLU A 212 12.21 -1.58 -3.31
CA GLU A 212 11.83 -0.83 -4.51
C GLU A 212 10.97 -1.67 -5.47
N PHE A 213 11.18 -3.00 -5.49
CA PHE A 213 10.33 -3.92 -6.24
C PHE A 213 8.97 -4.13 -5.59
N ASP A 214 8.92 -4.21 -4.27
CA ASP A 214 7.66 -4.26 -3.52
C ASP A 214 6.89 -2.93 -3.72
N ALA A 215 7.56 -1.79 -3.70
CA ALA A 215 6.98 -0.49 -4.06
C ALA A 215 6.48 -0.43 -5.51
N LEU A 216 7.20 -1.00 -6.49
CA LEU A 216 6.71 -1.11 -7.87
C LEU A 216 5.44 -1.97 -7.95
N THR A 217 5.41 -3.10 -7.23
CA THR A 217 4.24 -3.98 -7.15
C THR A 217 3.03 -3.22 -6.58
N CYS A 218 3.24 -2.43 -5.52
CA CYS A 218 2.21 -1.53 -5.00
C CYS A 218 1.72 -0.53 -6.05
N ALA A 219 2.62 0.11 -6.80
CA ALA A 219 2.23 1.09 -7.83
C ALA A 219 1.40 0.44 -8.95
N LEU A 220 1.69 -0.82 -9.29
CA LEU A 220 0.89 -1.61 -10.24
C LEU A 220 -0.46 -2.03 -9.68
N ILE A 221 -0.56 -2.33 -8.39
CA ILE A 221 -1.86 -2.53 -7.71
C ILE A 221 -2.68 -1.25 -7.75
N ALA A 222 -2.08 -0.08 -7.48
CA ALA A 222 -2.76 1.21 -7.61
C ALA A 222 -3.28 1.45 -9.05
N TRP A 223 -2.49 1.08 -10.06
CA TRP A 223 -2.89 1.17 -11.46
C TRP A 223 -4.05 0.21 -11.79
N LEU A 224 -3.97 -1.05 -11.34
CA LEU A 224 -5.06 -2.02 -11.48
C LEU A 224 -6.33 -1.55 -10.79
N PHE A 225 -6.22 -1.04 -9.56
CA PHE A 225 -7.35 -0.51 -8.81
C PHE A 225 -8.09 0.59 -9.56
N HIS A 226 -7.36 1.43 -10.31
CA HIS A 226 -7.95 2.52 -11.06
C HIS A 226 -8.51 2.09 -12.42
N PHE A 227 -7.78 1.29 -13.20
CA PHE A 227 -8.13 0.99 -14.58
C PHE A 227 -8.78 -0.38 -14.79
N GLN A 228 -8.51 -1.34 -13.91
CA GLN A 228 -8.92 -2.75 -14.03
C GLN A 228 -9.32 -3.32 -12.66
N PRO A 229 -10.23 -2.67 -11.90
CA PRO A 229 -10.58 -3.08 -10.55
C PRO A 229 -11.11 -4.53 -10.50
N GLU A 230 -11.70 -5.03 -11.58
CA GLU A 230 -12.17 -6.41 -11.72
C GLU A 230 -11.05 -7.46 -11.64
N LYS A 231 -9.79 -7.07 -11.85
CA LYS A 231 -8.62 -7.95 -11.67
C LYS A 231 -8.13 -8.02 -10.23
N LEU A 232 -8.71 -7.23 -9.33
CA LEU A 232 -8.42 -7.25 -7.90
C LEU A 232 -9.60 -7.85 -7.15
N VAL A 233 -9.30 -8.58 -6.08
CA VAL A 233 -10.37 -9.01 -5.18
C VAL A 233 -10.98 -7.81 -4.47
N GLN A 234 -12.30 -7.74 -4.51
CA GLN A 234 -13.08 -6.69 -3.85
C GLN A 234 -13.44 -7.08 -2.42
N PRO A 235 -13.60 -6.11 -1.50
CA PRO A 235 -14.06 -6.36 -0.15
C PRO A 235 -15.40 -7.11 -0.14
N THR A 236 -15.54 -8.08 0.75
CA THR A 236 -16.84 -8.76 0.95
C THR A 236 -17.77 -7.87 1.80
N PRO A 237 -19.10 -7.97 1.64
CA PRO A 237 -20.07 -7.15 2.39
C PRO A 237 -19.93 -7.24 3.93
N GLU A 238 -19.38 -8.34 4.44
CA GLU A 238 -19.19 -8.61 5.86
C GLU A 238 -17.90 -8.00 6.42
N THR A 239 -17.05 -7.44 5.57
CA THR A 239 -15.78 -6.84 6.02
C THR A 239 -16.05 -5.52 6.74
N PRO A 240 -15.67 -5.38 8.02
CA PRO A 240 -15.86 -4.12 8.73
C PRO A 240 -15.08 -3.01 8.04
N THR A 241 -15.77 -1.92 7.67
CA THR A 241 -15.18 -0.82 6.90
C THR A 241 -13.91 -0.23 7.53
N ARG A 242 -13.84 -0.21 8.88
CA ARG A 242 -12.70 0.30 9.64
C ARG A 242 -11.51 -0.64 9.72
N GLU A 243 -11.71 -1.94 9.53
CA GLU A 243 -10.59 -2.88 9.40
C GLU A 243 -9.84 -2.64 8.08
N GLY A 244 -10.55 -2.20 7.04
CA GLY A 244 -9.97 -1.97 5.72
C GLY A 244 -9.91 -3.24 4.88
N TRP A 245 -9.20 -3.16 3.75
CA TRP A 245 -9.09 -4.25 2.79
C TRP A 245 -7.75 -4.22 2.07
N ILE A 246 -7.11 -5.39 1.95
CA ILE A 246 -5.92 -5.58 1.14
C ILE A 246 -6.34 -5.88 -0.29
N PHE A 247 -5.98 -4.98 -1.22
CA PHE A 247 -6.18 -5.22 -2.64
C PHE A 247 -5.08 -6.12 -3.20
N VAL A 248 -5.47 -7.33 -3.62
CA VAL A 248 -4.59 -8.33 -4.24
C VAL A 248 -5.18 -8.81 -5.57
N PRO A 249 -4.35 -9.29 -6.51
CA PRO A 249 -4.83 -9.88 -7.75
C PRO A 249 -5.82 -11.03 -7.52
N ALA A 250 -6.86 -11.10 -8.36
CA ALA A 250 -7.86 -12.16 -8.29
C ALA A 250 -7.28 -13.55 -8.57
N ASP A 251 -6.18 -13.63 -9.34
CA ASP A 251 -5.52 -14.85 -9.80
C ASP A 251 -4.28 -15.27 -8.97
N GLY A 252 -4.05 -14.68 -7.79
CA GLY A 252 -2.90 -14.95 -6.89
C GLY A 252 -3.08 -16.01 -5.81
#